data_AF-A0A094ZMH7-F1
#
_entry.id   AF-A0A094ZMH7-F1
#
_cell.length_a   1.000
_cell.length_b   1.000
_cell.length_c   1.000
_cell.angle_alpha   90.00
_cell.angle_beta   90.00
_cell.angle_gamma   90.00
#
_symmetry.space_group_name_H-M   'P 1'
#
loop_
_entity.id
_entity.type
_entity.pdbx_description
1 polymer ?
#
loop_
_entity_poly.entity_id
_entity_poly.type
_entity_poly.pdbx_seq_one_letter_code
_entity_poly.pdbx_strand_id
1 'polypeptide(L)'
;MDRKTVIKSKLQGIESYNPEHITALEEHLSWQIINNDYDFEANLALLRLYQFYPERFNAECARLVLLKAIISMSHSDFTLCKYLIHLEHLSEEPLSQVVELGFLLETCRFSEFWTKIKENPKVFSAIPGFRESVCRFIVQIISQTYQRISKPLLMSFLDMSENDLKQFIKQFEWSEITDHHNQLILINNHEENIKSIQIRERVNFDSITSMSGAFRPSKSDFFIKT
;
A
#
# COMPACT_ATOMS: atom_id res chain seq x y z
N MET A 1 21.61 -17.58 -3.41
CA MET A 1 20.57 -17.21 -4.38
C MET A 1 19.47 -16.49 -3.62
N ASP A 2 18.95 -15.40 -4.17
CA ASP A 2 17.84 -14.67 -3.56
C ASP A 2 16.59 -15.58 -3.45
N ARG A 3 16.04 -15.69 -2.24
CA ARG A 3 14.93 -16.61 -1.93
C ARG A 3 13.69 -16.29 -2.78
N LYS A 4 13.47 -15.01 -3.11
CA LYS A 4 12.39 -14.60 -4.02
C LYS A 4 12.56 -15.16 -5.41
N THR A 5 13.79 -15.19 -5.93
CA THR A 5 14.09 -15.75 -7.25
C THR A 5 13.79 -17.25 -7.29
N VAL A 6 14.10 -17.97 -6.20
CA VAL A 6 13.79 -19.40 -6.06
C VAL A 6 12.27 -19.63 -6.08
N ILE A 7 11.50 -18.88 -5.30
CA ILE A 7 10.03 -18.98 -5.29
C ILE A 7 9.44 -18.63 -6.66
N LYS A 8 9.91 -17.55 -7.29
CA LYS A 8 9.44 -17.15 -8.62
C LYS A 8 9.71 -18.21 -9.69
N SER A 9 10.83 -18.93 -9.60
CA SER A 9 11.14 -20.04 -10.51
C SER A 9 10.20 -21.24 -10.33
N LYS A 10 9.73 -21.49 -9.10
CA LYS A 10 8.78 -22.57 -8.79
C LYS A 10 7.36 -22.26 -9.25
N LEU A 11 6.99 -20.98 -9.35
CA LEU A 11 5.63 -20.53 -9.71
C LEU A 11 5.43 -20.30 -11.21
N GLN A 12 6.20 -20.96 -12.08
CA GLN A 12 6.11 -20.74 -13.53
C GLN A 12 5.11 -21.69 -14.21
N GLY A 13 4.24 -21.13 -15.06
CA GLY A 13 3.33 -21.92 -15.89
C GLY A 13 2.29 -22.68 -15.07
N ILE A 14 2.24 -24.00 -15.26
CA ILE A 14 1.24 -24.86 -14.61
C ILE A 14 1.56 -25.08 -13.12
N GLU A 15 2.84 -24.98 -12.74
CA GLU A 15 3.33 -25.19 -11.37
C GLU A 15 2.81 -24.14 -10.37
N SER A 16 2.27 -23.00 -10.83
CA SER A 16 1.62 -22.01 -9.96
C SER A 16 0.34 -22.53 -9.29
N TYR A 17 -0.21 -23.64 -9.78
CA TYR A 17 -1.42 -24.26 -9.26
C TYR A 17 -1.13 -25.55 -8.45
N ASN A 18 0.14 -25.91 -8.30
CA ASN A 18 0.53 -27.12 -7.57
C ASN A 18 0.33 -26.93 -6.05
N PRO A 19 -0.52 -27.73 -5.38
CA PRO A 19 -0.76 -27.60 -3.93
C PRO A 19 0.46 -27.95 -3.08
N GLU A 20 1.45 -28.69 -3.61
CA GLU A 20 2.69 -29.02 -2.88
C GLU A 20 3.55 -27.76 -2.60
N HIS A 21 3.31 -26.67 -3.33
CA HIS A 21 3.99 -25.41 -3.13
C HIS A 21 3.47 -24.60 -1.94
N ILE A 22 2.31 -24.95 -1.36
CA ILE A 22 1.74 -24.24 -0.21
C ILE A 22 2.74 -24.17 0.95
N THR A 23 3.31 -25.31 1.36
CA THR A 23 4.27 -25.34 2.48
C THR A 23 5.49 -24.46 2.21
N ALA A 24 6.02 -24.47 0.98
CA ALA A 24 7.16 -23.64 0.61
C ALA A 24 6.82 -22.14 0.64
N LEU A 25 5.58 -21.77 0.29
CA LEU A 25 5.09 -20.40 0.34
C LEU A 25 4.80 -19.93 1.77
N GLU A 26 4.29 -20.79 2.65
CA GLU A 26 4.12 -20.50 4.08
C GLU A 26 5.47 -20.27 4.78
N GLU A 27 6.47 -21.09 4.46
CA GLU A 27 7.84 -20.89 4.93
C GLU A 27 8.46 -19.59 4.38
N HIS A 28 8.16 -19.25 3.13
CA HIS A 28 8.58 -17.99 2.53
C HIS A 28 7.90 -16.79 3.20
N LEU A 29 6.62 -16.88 3.54
CA LEU A 29 5.91 -15.87 4.32
C LEU A 29 6.53 -15.67 5.70
N SER A 30 6.87 -16.76 6.39
CA SER A 30 7.58 -16.70 7.67
C SER A 30 8.93 -16.00 7.53
N TRP A 31 9.68 -16.31 6.46
CA TRP A 31 10.93 -15.63 6.14
C TRP A 31 10.73 -14.14 5.83
N GLN A 32 9.68 -13.76 5.11
CA GLN A 32 9.33 -12.36 4.83
C GLN A 32 9.06 -11.57 6.11
N ILE A 33 8.47 -12.18 7.13
CA ILE A 33 8.19 -11.53 8.41
C ILE A 33 9.49 -11.28 9.17
N ILE A 34 10.33 -12.31 9.29
CA ILE A 34 11.60 -12.23 10.03
C ILE A 34 12.54 -11.18 9.41
N ASN A 35 12.61 -11.12 8.08
CA ASN A 35 13.51 -10.20 7.37
C ASN A 35 12.88 -8.84 7.07
N ASN A 36 11.65 -8.58 7.54
CA ASN A 36 10.88 -7.38 7.21
C ASN A 36 10.82 -7.08 5.71
N ASP A 37 10.61 -8.13 4.92
CA ASP A 37 10.58 -8.07 3.45
C ASP A 37 9.14 -8.28 2.93
N TYR A 38 8.84 -7.84 1.71
CA TYR A 38 7.52 -7.98 1.10
C TYR A 38 7.63 -8.55 -0.31
N ASP A 39 6.94 -9.67 -0.53
CA ASP A 39 6.83 -10.36 -1.81
C ASP A 39 5.35 -10.53 -2.17
N PHE A 40 4.80 -9.51 -2.83
CA PHE A 40 3.38 -9.46 -3.16
C PHE A 40 2.94 -10.59 -4.10
N GLU A 41 3.75 -10.92 -5.11
CA GLU A 41 3.44 -11.99 -6.08
C GLU A 41 3.32 -13.35 -5.38
N ALA A 42 4.27 -13.68 -4.48
CA ALA A 42 4.23 -14.92 -3.72
C ALA A 42 3.02 -14.98 -2.74
N ASN A 43 2.68 -13.84 -2.13
CA ASN A 43 1.53 -13.74 -1.23
C ASN A 43 0.20 -13.96 -1.97
N LEU A 44 0.04 -13.38 -3.17
CA LEU A 44 -1.14 -13.65 -4.01
C LEU A 44 -1.19 -15.11 -4.45
N ALA A 45 -0.06 -15.71 -4.83
CA ALA A 45 0.00 -17.11 -5.21
C ALA A 45 -0.45 -18.03 -4.06
N LEU A 46 -0.02 -17.76 -2.83
CA LEU A 46 -0.44 -18.49 -1.64
C LEU A 46 -1.96 -18.40 -1.42
N LEU A 47 -2.52 -17.18 -1.41
CA LEU A 47 -3.96 -16.98 -1.24
C LEU A 47 -4.77 -17.64 -2.37
N ARG A 48 -4.25 -17.61 -3.60
CA ARG A 48 -4.88 -18.26 -4.74
C ARG A 48 -4.90 -19.79 -4.61
N LEU A 49 -3.82 -20.39 -4.12
CA LEU A 49 -3.76 -21.83 -3.85
C LEU A 49 -4.76 -22.21 -2.75
N TYR A 50 -4.86 -21.41 -1.69
CA TYR A 50 -5.90 -21.59 -0.68
C TYR A 50 -7.32 -21.51 -1.26
N GLN A 51 -7.56 -20.61 -2.21
CA GLN A 51 -8.85 -20.49 -2.89
C GLN A 51 -9.22 -21.77 -3.67
N PHE A 52 -8.24 -22.40 -4.34
CA PHE A 52 -8.44 -23.64 -5.10
C PHE A 52 -8.48 -24.90 -4.23
N TYR A 53 -7.80 -24.88 -3.08
CA TYR A 53 -7.70 -26.00 -2.16
C TYR A 53 -8.14 -25.61 -0.73
N PRO A 54 -9.46 -25.46 -0.48
CA PRO A 54 -9.98 -25.04 0.83
C PRO A 54 -9.55 -25.94 2.00
N GLU A 55 -9.37 -27.24 1.75
CA GLU A 55 -8.89 -28.25 2.72
C GLU A 55 -7.47 -27.96 3.25
N ARG A 56 -6.72 -27.06 2.59
CA ARG A 56 -5.36 -26.64 2.96
C ARG A 56 -5.35 -25.21 3.49
N PHE A 57 -6.50 -24.57 3.68
CA PHE A 57 -6.58 -23.20 4.14
C PHE A 57 -5.99 -23.04 5.53
N ASN A 58 -5.10 -22.07 5.69
CA ASN A 58 -4.50 -21.72 6.96
C ASN A 58 -4.83 -20.26 7.30
N ALA A 59 -5.75 -20.09 8.24
CA ALA A 59 -6.24 -18.77 8.67
C ALA A 59 -5.11 -17.89 9.22
N GLU A 60 -4.12 -18.46 9.91
CA GLU A 60 -2.97 -17.70 10.44
C GLU A 60 -2.07 -17.16 9.32
N CYS A 61 -1.81 -17.96 8.29
CA CYS A 61 -1.02 -17.48 7.14
C CYS A 61 -1.79 -16.42 6.35
N ALA A 62 -3.10 -16.61 6.13
CA ALA A 62 -3.94 -15.60 5.50
C ALA A 62 -3.95 -14.29 6.30
N ARG A 63 -4.03 -14.37 7.64
CA ARG A 63 -3.96 -13.21 8.54
C ARG A 63 -2.66 -12.45 8.38
N LEU A 64 -1.53 -13.17 8.37
CA LEU A 64 -0.21 -12.58 8.19
C LEU A 64 -0.04 -11.92 6.83
N VAL A 65 -0.56 -12.51 5.76
CA VAL A 65 -0.57 -11.91 4.42
C VAL A 65 -1.35 -10.59 4.42
N LEU A 66 -2.57 -10.58 4.99
CA LEU A 66 -3.39 -9.36 5.05
C LEU A 66 -2.70 -8.27 5.87
N LEU A 67 -2.11 -8.59 7.02
CA LEU A 67 -1.37 -7.63 7.83
C LEU A 67 -0.13 -7.09 7.11
N LYS A 68 0.59 -7.94 6.36
CA LYS A 68 1.70 -7.47 5.50
C LYS A 68 1.21 -6.58 4.37
N ALA A 69 0.04 -6.84 3.81
CA ALA A 69 -0.56 -5.97 2.80
C ALA A 69 -0.92 -4.60 3.39
N ILE A 70 -1.45 -4.53 4.62
CA ILE A 70 -1.73 -3.25 5.32
C ILE A 70 -0.46 -2.41 5.49
N ILE A 71 0.63 -2.99 5.98
CA ILE A 71 1.88 -2.24 6.24
C ILE A 71 2.64 -1.85 4.96
N SER A 72 2.36 -2.50 3.83
CA SER A 72 3.02 -2.21 2.56
C SER A 72 2.69 -0.81 2.01
N MET A 73 1.65 -0.17 2.57
CA MET A 73 1.15 1.16 2.18
C MET A 73 0.63 1.23 0.73
N SER A 74 0.46 0.10 0.05
CA SER A 74 -0.22 0.01 -1.24
C SER A 74 -1.71 -0.28 -1.03
N HIS A 75 -2.56 0.71 -1.31
CA HIS A 75 -4.01 0.59 -1.14
C HIS A 75 -4.63 -0.56 -1.96
N SER A 76 -4.04 -0.90 -3.12
CA SER A 76 -4.54 -1.99 -3.96
C SER A 76 -4.28 -3.36 -3.37
N ASP A 77 -3.17 -3.54 -2.66
CA ASP A 77 -2.66 -4.86 -2.31
C ASP A 77 -3.55 -5.52 -1.26
N PHE A 78 -3.98 -4.76 -0.26
CA PHE A 78 -4.91 -5.25 0.77
C PHE A 78 -6.25 -5.67 0.15
N THR A 79 -6.79 -4.86 -0.76
CA THR A 79 -8.05 -5.15 -1.44
C THR A 79 -7.93 -6.39 -2.32
N LEU A 80 -6.84 -6.54 -3.08
CA LEU A 80 -6.60 -7.73 -3.92
C LEU A 80 -6.46 -9.00 -3.09
N CYS A 81 -5.69 -8.96 -2.00
CA CYS A 81 -5.55 -10.10 -1.09
C CYS A 81 -6.91 -10.50 -0.49
N LYS A 82 -7.72 -9.53 -0.06
CA LYS A 82 -9.06 -9.78 0.49
C LYS A 82 -9.96 -10.50 -0.51
N TYR A 83 -9.93 -10.15 -1.79
CA TYR A 83 -10.76 -10.80 -2.82
C TYR A 83 -10.35 -12.22 -3.19
N LEU A 84 -9.15 -12.67 -2.80
CA LEU A 84 -8.70 -14.04 -3.00
C LEU A 84 -9.12 -15.00 -1.87
N ILE A 85 -9.70 -14.48 -0.79
CA ILE A 85 -10.16 -15.26 0.36
C ILE A 85 -11.68 -15.38 0.30
N HIS A 86 -12.20 -16.59 0.53
CA HIS A 86 -13.65 -16.84 0.60
C HIS A 86 -14.31 -16.04 1.73
N LEU A 87 -15.55 -15.59 1.50
CA LEU A 87 -16.23 -14.67 2.41
C LEU A 87 -16.49 -15.26 3.80
N GLU A 88 -16.72 -16.58 3.86
CA GLU A 88 -16.90 -17.34 5.08
C GLU A 88 -15.67 -17.19 5.98
N HIS A 89 -14.47 -17.41 5.43
CA HIS A 89 -13.22 -17.28 6.16
C HIS A 89 -12.90 -15.83 6.56
N LEU A 90 -13.26 -14.84 5.74
CA LEU A 90 -13.07 -13.43 6.11
C LEU A 90 -13.94 -13.01 7.30
N SER A 91 -15.05 -13.70 7.53
CA SER A 91 -15.97 -13.41 8.64
C SER A 91 -15.55 -14.13 9.93
N GLU A 92 -14.60 -15.06 9.86
CA GLU A 92 -14.09 -15.84 10.98
C GLU A 92 -12.89 -15.15 11.64
N GLU A 93 -12.75 -15.36 12.96
CA GLU A 93 -11.56 -14.95 13.69
C GLU A 93 -10.38 -15.86 13.32
N PRO A 94 -9.17 -15.32 13.07
CA PRO A 94 -8.73 -13.95 13.36
C PRO A 94 -8.80 -12.97 12.16
N LEU A 95 -9.38 -13.37 11.03
CA LEU A 95 -9.38 -12.58 9.79
C LEU A 95 -10.34 -11.40 9.85
N SER A 96 -11.51 -11.58 10.46
CA SER A 96 -12.53 -10.54 10.64
C SER A 96 -11.97 -9.28 11.28
N GLN A 97 -11.11 -9.42 12.31
CA GLN A 97 -10.44 -8.30 12.98
C GLN A 97 -9.48 -7.56 12.05
N VAL A 98 -8.72 -8.29 11.23
CA VAL A 98 -7.79 -7.66 10.27
C VAL A 98 -8.55 -6.92 9.17
N VAL A 99 -9.69 -7.47 8.72
CA VAL A 99 -10.58 -6.81 7.76
C VAL A 99 -11.16 -5.52 8.34
N GLU A 100 -11.64 -5.55 9.58
CA GLU A 100 -12.14 -4.36 10.29
C GLU A 100 -11.06 -3.28 10.40
N LEU A 101 -9.83 -3.65 10.77
CA LEU A 101 -8.71 -2.71 10.82
C LEU A 101 -8.37 -2.08 9.46
N GLY A 102 -8.35 -2.89 8.40
CA GLY A 102 -8.13 -2.39 7.05
C GLY A 102 -9.19 -1.34 6.67
N PHE A 103 -10.45 -1.60 6.99
CA PHE A 103 -11.54 -0.64 6.79
C PHE A 103 -11.37 0.65 7.62
N LEU A 104 -10.92 0.55 8.87
CA LEU A 104 -10.65 1.73 9.70
C LEU A 104 -9.52 2.60 9.13
N LEU A 105 -8.48 1.99 8.57
CA LEU A 105 -7.41 2.72 7.89
C LEU A 105 -7.88 3.35 6.58
N GLU A 106 -8.62 2.62 5.75
CA GLU A 106 -9.20 3.14 4.50
C GLU A 106 -10.15 4.33 4.74
N THR A 107 -10.92 4.28 5.84
CA THR A 107 -11.83 5.35 6.25
C THR A 107 -11.19 6.42 7.14
N CYS A 108 -9.86 6.36 7.33
CA CYS A 108 -9.08 7.30 8.15
C CYS A 108 -9.56 7.44 9.61
N ARG A 109 -10.22 6.43 10.18
CA ARG A 109 -10.64 6.40 11.59
C ARG A 109 -9.52 5.90 12.49
N PHE A 110 -8.45 6.68 12.58
CA PHE A 110 -7.21 6.27 13.25
C PHE A 110 -7.36 6.03 14.76
N SER A 111 -8.15 6.82 15.47
CA SER A 111 -8.34 6.65 16.93
C SER A 111 -9.06 5.34 17.28
N GLU A 112 -10.05 4.94 16.48
CA GLU A 112 -10.72 3.64 16.59
C GLU A 112 -9.76 2.49 16.27
N PHE A 113 -8.95 2.66 15.21
CA PHE A 113 -7.93 1.70 14.81
C PHE A 113 -6.95 1.37 15.94
N TRP A 114 -6.42 2.38 16.63
CA TRP A 114 -5.50 2.16 17.75
C TRP A 114 -6.17 1.51 18.95
N THR A 115 -7.44 1.84 19.23
CA THR A 115 -8.22 1.19 20.28
C THR A 115 -8.36 -0.31 20.01
N LYS A 116 -8.74 -0.69 18.78
CA LYS A 116 -8.87 -2.09 18.36
C LYS A 116 -7.57 -2.89 18.47
N ILE A 117 -6.43 -2.27 18.17
CA ILE A 117 -5.12 -2.90 18.36
C ILE A 117 -4.83 -3.17 19.84
N LYS A 118 -5.17 -2.24 20.72
CA LYS A 118 -4.96 -2.37 22.18
C LYS A 118 -5.86 -3.45 22.80
N GLU A 119 -7.05 -3.66 22.25
CA GLU A 119 -7.98 -4.72 22.68
C GLU A 119 -7.40 -6.11 22.39
N ASN A 120 -6.81 -6.32 21.21
CA ASN A 120 -6.30 -7.63 20.76
C ASN A 120 -4.84 -7.59 20.27
N PRO A 121 -3.86 -7.31 21.15
CA PRO A 121 -2.47 -7.09 20.72
C PRO A 121 -1.81 -8.33 20.10
N LYS A 122 -2.26 -9.54 20.47
CA LYS A 122 -1.73 -10.82 19.98
C LYS A 122 -1.92 -11.02 18.47
N VAL A 123 -2.96 -10.41 17.91
CA VAL A 123 -3.29 -10.54 16.49
C VAL A 123 -2.34 -9.71 15.63
N PHE A 124 -1.69 -8.69 16.19
CA PHE A 124 -0.88 -7.72 15.45
C PHE A 124 0.61 -7.76 15.79
N SER A 125 0.98 -8.35 16.93
CA SER A 125 2.38 -8.44 17.40
C SER A 125 3.28 -9.34 16.54
N ALA A 126 2.70 -10.11 15.61
CA ALA A 126 3.44 -11.02 14.75
C ALA A 126 4.30 -10.30 13.69
N ILE A 127 4.01 -9.04 13.37
CA ILE A 127 4.73 -8.27 12.35
C ILE A 127 5.67 -7.24 13.01
N PRO A 128 6.98 -7.34 12.79
CA PRO A 128 7.91 -6.32 13.26
C PRO A 128 7.70 -5.01 12.49
N GLY A 129 7.74 -3.87 13.19
CA GLY A 129 7.61 -2.56 12.54
C GLY A 129 6.19 -2.18 12.11
N PHE A 130 5.17 -2.89 12.60
CA PHE A 130 3.77 -2.64 12.22
C PHE A 130 3.33 -1.22 12.58
N ARG A 131 3.55 -0.81 13.84
CA ARG A 131 3.16 0.52 14.33
C ARG A 131 3.85 1.63 13.56
N GLU A 132 5.15 1.51 13.34
CA GLU A 132 5.98 2.48 12.63
C GLU A 132 5.51 2.66 11.18
N SER A 133 5.14 1.56 10.51
CA SER A 133 4.66 1.57 9.13
C SER A 133 3.28 2.24 9.04
N VAL A 134 2.37 1.95 9.97
CA VAL A 134 1.07 2.61 10.04
C VAL A 134 1.23 4.10 10.37
N CYS A 135 2.10 4.47 11.32
CA CYS A 135 2.37 5.89 11.61
C CYS A 135 2.90 6.63 10.37
N ARG A 136 3.79 6.01 9.58
CA ARG A 136 4.27 6.60 8.33
C ARG A 136 3.15 6.85 7.32
N PHE A 137 2.23 5.89 7.20
CA PHE A 137 1.04 6.02 6.36
C PHE A 137 0.13 7.16 6.82
N ILE A 138 -0.16 7.25 8.11
CA ILE A 138 -0.98 8.33 8.70
C ILE A 138 -0.33 9.69 8.45
N VAL A 139 0.99 9.79 8.66
CA VAL A 139 1.75 11.03 8.40
C VAL A 139 1.69 11.43 6.93
N GLN A 140 1.81 10.47 6.01
CA GLN A 140 1.68 10.74 4.59
C GLN A 140 0.29 11.32 4.25
N ILE A 141 -0.78 10.74 4.79
CA ILE A 141 -2.15 11.27 4.61
C ILE A 141 -2.26 12.68 5.19
N ILE A 142 -1.79 12.88 6.43
CA ILE A 142 -1.85 14.18 7.11
C ILE A 142 -1.10 15.24 6.29
N SER A 143 0.08 14.91 5.79
CA SER A 143 0.91 15.81 4.97
C SER A 143 0.22 16.21 3.66
N GLN A 144 -0.59 15.32 3.08
CA GLN A 144 -1.32 15.58 1.84
C GLN A 144 -2.62 16.37 2.06
N THR A 145 -3.24 16.23 3.23
CA THR A 145 -4.61 16.69 3.48
C THR A 145 -4.71 17.91 4.41
N TYR A 146 -3.69 18.20 5.22
CA TYR A 146 -3.70 19.29 6.18
C TYR A 146 -2.58 20.30 5.90
N GLN A 147 -2.93 21.59 5.91
CA GLN A 147 -1.94 22.67 6.08
C GLN A 147 -1.57 22.82 7.55
N ARG A 148 -2.59 22.85 8.40
CA ARG A 148 -2.50 23.04 9.85
C ARG A 148 -3.37 22.00 10.54
N ILE A 149 -2.85 21.38 11.59
CA ILE A 149 -3.59 20.42 12.43
C ILE A 149 -3.52 20.85 13.89
N SER A 150 -4.56 20.58 14.68
CA SER A 150 -4.49 20.81 16.12
C SER A 150 -3.63 19.73 16.78
N LYS A 151 -2.83 20.13 17.77
CA LYS A 151 -1.97 19.21 18.53
C LYS A 151 -2.76 18.03 19.15
N PRO A 152 -3.93 18.24 19.79
CA PRO A 152 -4.70 17.14 20.36
C PRO A 152 -5.20 16.14 19.30
N LEU A 153 -5.59 16.64 18.12
CA LEU A 153 -6.03 15.78 17.02
C LEU A 153 -4.87 14.94 16.47
N LEU A 154 -3.70 15.55 16.26
CA LEU A 154 -2.51 14.84 15.81
C LEU A 154 -2.06 13.75 16.81
N MET A 155 -2.12 14.05 18.11
CA MET A 155 -1.88 13.05 19.17
C MET A 155 -2.86 11.89 19.08
N SER A 156 -4.13 12.16 18.82
CA SER A 156 -5.17 11.13 18.68
C SER A 156 -5.02 10.27 17.42
N PHE A 157 -4.43 10.83 16.35
CA PHE A 157 -4.19 10.12 15.10
C PHE A 157 -2.98 9.19 15.17
N LEU A 158 -1.92 9.60 15.88
CA LEU A 158 -0.69 8.82 16.00
C LEU A 158 -0.61 7.98 17.29
N ASP A 159 -1.60 8.10 18.18
CA ASP A 159 -1.68 7.43 19.47
C ASP A 159 -0.35 7.52 20.25
N MET A 160 0.11 8.74 20.47
CA MET A 160 1.42 9.03 21.05
C MET A 160 1.37 10.10 22.13
N SER A 161 2.32 10.03 23.06
CA SER A 161 2.42 10.98 24.17
C SER A 161 2.92 12.35 23.68
N GLU A 162 2.72 13.39 24.49
CA GLU A 162 3.16 14.75 24.14
C GLU A 162 4.69 14.84 23.96
N ASN A 163 5.44 14.05 24.73
CA ASN A 163 6.91 14.02 24.65
C ASN A 163 7.39 13.40 23.34
N ASP A 164 6.78 12.29 22.94
CA ASP A 164 7.10 11.63 21.67
C ASP A 164 6.73 12.53 20.50
N LEU A 165 5.62 13.26 20.61
CA LEU A 165 5.16 14.16 19.56
C LEU A 165 6.16 15.28 19.31
N LYS A 166 6.75 15.86 20.37
CA LYS A 166 7.77 16.91 20.24
C LYS A 166 9.01 16.42 19.49
N GLN A 167 9.41 15.16 19.69
CA GLN A 167 10.52 14.57 18.93
C GLN A 167 10.13 14.34 17.47
N PHE A 168 8.90 13.89 17.24
CA PHE A 168 8.36 13.63 15.92
C PHE A 168 8.22 14.91 15.09
N ILE A 169 7.69 15.99 15.66
CA ILE A 169 7.59 17.31 15.01
C ILE A 169 8.97 17.79 14.54
N LYS A 170 10.02 17.61 15.37
CA LYS A 170 11.40 17.95 14.98
C LYS A 170 11.92 17.08 13.85
N GLN A 171 11.59 15.79 13.85
CA GLN A 171 12.02 14.85 12.80
C GLN A 171 11.39 15.18 11.43
N PHE A 172 10.14 15.65 11.42
CA PHE A 172 9.41 16.00 10.20
C PHE A 172 9.49 17.49 9.84
N GLU A 173 10.33 18.26 10.55
CA GLU A 173 10.52 19.71 10.33
C GLU A 173 9.21 20.52 10.39
N TRP A 174 8.21 20.03 11.13
CA TRP A 174 6.95 20.73 11.33
C TRP A 174 7.10 21.88 12.33
N SER A 175 6.32 22.94 12.15
CA SER A 175 6.40 24.14 13.01
C SER A 175 5.17 24.28 13.91
N GLU A 176 5.40 24.47 15.20
CA GLU A 176 4.33 24.74 16.17
C GLU A 176 3.94 26.23 16.09
N ILE A 177 2.68 26.50 15.76
CA ILE A 177 2.08 27.84 15.81
C ILE A 177 1.19 27.88 17.05
N THR A 178 1.62 28.64 18.05
CA THR A 178 0.79 28.92 19.22
C THR A 178 0.07 30.24 18.98
N ASP A 179 -1.17 30.17 18.52
CA ASP A 179 -2.06 31.33 18.52
C ASP A 179 -2.94 31.29 19.77
N HIS A 180 -3.31 32.45 20.30
CA HIS A 180 -3.69 32.73 21.71
C HIS A 180 -4.64 31.75 22.46
N HIS A 181 -5.27 30.77 21.81
CA HIS A 181 -6.02 29.66 22.44
C HIS A 181 -5.87 28.28 21.77
N ASN A 182 -5.25 28.16 20.59
CA ASN A 182 -5.15 26.90 19.84
C ASN A 182 -3.69 26.54 19.57
N GLN A 183 -3.28 25.35 20.06
CA GLN A 183 -1.99 24.74 19.71
C GLN A 183 -2.12 24.09 18.33
N LEU A 184 -1.67 24.78 17.29
CA LEU A 184 -1.69 24.32 15.91
C LEU A 184 -0.28 23.93 15.45
N ILE A 185 -0.20 22.95 14.57
CA ILE A 185 1.04 22.51 13.93
C ILE A 185 0.88 22.76 12.45
N LEU A 186 1.79 23.56 11.89
CA LEU A 186 1.92 23.77 10.46
C LEU A 186 2.68 22.59 9.86
N ILE A 187 1.99 21.85 9.01
CA ILE A 187 2.47 20.66 8.33
C ILE A 187 2.99 21.02 6.94
N ASN A 188 2.21 21.79 6.18
CA ASN A 188 2.54 22.16 4.80
C ASN A 188 1.98 23.54 4.44
N ASN A 189 2.75 24.32 3.70
CA ASN A 189 2.26 25.54 3.06
C ASN A 189 1.74 25.20 1.65
N HIS A 190 0.41 25.06 1.49
CA HIS A 190 -0.15 24.70 0.17
C HIS A 190 0.06 25.78 -0.90
N GLU A 191 0.47 27.02 -0.57
CA GLU A 191 0.83 28.04 -1.58
C GLU A 191 2.00 27.60 -2.47
N GLU A 192 2.93 26.79 -1.95
CA GLU A 192 4.07 26.25 -2.71
C GLU A 192 3.69 25.02 -3.56
N ASN A 193 2.58 24.35 -3.25
CA ASN A 193 2.14 23.10 -3.90
C ASN A 193 0.98 23.30 -4.91
N ILE A 194 0.64 24.54 -5.24
CA ILE A 194 -0.32 24.84 -6.32
C ILE A 194 0.30 24.39 -7.65
N LYS A 195 -0.02 23.17 -8.07
CA LYS A 195 0.26 22.71 -9.43
C LYS A 195 -0.69 23.44 -10.37
N SER A 196 -0.23 24.54 -10.93
CA SER A 196 -0.91 25.16 -12.08
C SER A 196 -0.82 24.19 -13.26
N ILE A 197 -1.90 23.43 -13.49
CA ILE A 197 -2.01 22.64 -14.71
C ILE A 197 -2.33 23.64 -15.82
N GLN A 198 -1.29 24.11 -16.51
CA GLN A 198 -1.50 24.82 -17.77
C GLN A 198 -2.05 23.84 -18.79
N ILE A 199 -3.37 23.80 -18.93
CA ILE A 199 -4.04 23.13 -20.05
C ILE A 199 -3.80 24.01 -21.28
N ARG A 200 -2.62 23.84 -21.89
CA ARG A 200 -2.34 24.30 -23.24
C ARG A 200 -1.98 23.08 -24.05
N GLU A 201 -2.73 22.84 -25.11
CA GLU A 201 -2.35 21.89 -26.12
C GLU A 201 -1.01 22.35 -26.72
N ARG A 202 0.07 21.64 -26.39
CA ARG A 202 1.38 21.88 -26.99
C ARG A 202 1.51 20.96 -28.18
N VAL A 203 1.18 21.49 -29.35
CA VAL A 203 1.53 20.84 -30.61
C VAL A 203 3.03 21.04 -30.80
N ASN A 204 3.82 20.00 -30.54
CA ASN A 204 5.27 20.03 -30.75
C ASN A 204 5.58 19.79 -32.23
N PHE A 205 6.74 20.30 -32.68
CA PHE A 205 7.18 20.09 -34.05
C PHE A 205 7.29 18.60 -34.40
N ASP A 206 7.70 17.76 -33.45
CA ASP A 206 7.75 16.29 -33.63
C ASP A 206 6.36 15.69 -33.88
N SER A 207 5.32 16.21 -33.23
CA SER A 207 3.92 15.81 -33.44
C SER A 207 3.41 16.23 -34.83
N ILE A 208 3.87 17.35 -35.36
CA ILE A 208 3.57 17.81 -36.73
C ILE A 208 4.34 16.97 -37.75
N THR A 209 5.61 16.66 -37.44
CA THR A 209 6.49 15.90 -38.33
C THR A 209 5.99 14.46 -38.49
N SER A 210 5.50 13.83 -37.42
CA SER A 210 4.88 12.50 -37.50
C SER A 210 3.61 12.50 -38.37
N MET A 211 2.80 13.55 -38.31
CA MET A 211 1.64 13.72 -39.20
C MET A 211 2.03 14.02 -40.65
N SER A 212 3.13 14.73 -40.90
CA SER A 212 3.58 15.07 -42.25
C SER A 212 3.98 13.86 -43.10
N GLY A 213 4.32 12.72 -42.47
CA GLY A 213 4.51 11.44 -43.15
C GLY A 213 3.25 10.91 -43.84
N ALA A 214 2.06 11.23 -43.31
CA ALA A 214 0.77 10.85 -43.88
C ALA A 214 0.39 11.67 -45.13
N PHE A 215 1.03 12.84 -45.33
CA PHE A 215 0.81 13.72 -46.49
C PHE A 215 1.87 13.53 -47.59
N ARG A 216 2.78 12.55 -47.45
CA ARG A 216 3.70 12.21 -48.55
C ARG A 216 2.88 11.68 -49.72
N PRO A 217 2.92 12.33 -50.91
CA PRO A 217 2.28 11.76 -52.08
C PRO A 217 2.89 10.39 -52.34
N SER A 218 2.05 9.39 -52.62
CA SER A 218 2.53 8.09 -53.04
C SER A 218 3.45 8.30 -54.24
N LYS A 219 4.64 7.70 -54.20
CA LYS A 219 5.45 7.58 -55.41
C LYS A 219 4.64 6.71 -56.36
N SER A 220 3.82 7.34 -57.20
CA SER A 220 3.36 6.71 -58.42
C SER A 220 4.60 6.59 -59.29
N ASP A 221 5.02 5.36 -59.55
CA ASP A 221 5.98 5.05 -60.59
C ASP A 221 5.37 5.44 -61.94
N PHE A 222 5.44 6.72 -62.27
CA PHE A 222 5.19 7.21 -63.62
C PHE A 222 6.37 6.79 -64.50
N PHE A 223 6.35 5.53 -64.92
CA PHE A 223 7.10 5.07 -66.08
C PHE A 223 6.54 5.78 -67.31
N ILE A 224 7.18 6.86 -67.75
CA ILE A 224 7.12 7.23 -69.16
C ILE A 224 8.32 6.51 -69.81
N LYS A 225 8.07 5.34 -70.38
CA LYS A 225 8.93 4.78 -71.42
C LYS A 225 8.70 5.60 -72.68
N THR A 226 9.69 6.37 -73.10
CA THR A 226 9.94 6.63 -74.52
C THR A 226 11.44 6.53 -74.75
#